data_AF-A0A9P1MKW4-F1
#
_entry.id   AF-A0A9P1MKW4-F1
#
_cell.length_a   1.000
_cell.length_b   1.000
_cell.length_c   1.000
_cell.angle_alpha   90.00
_cell.angle_beta   90.00
_cell.angle_gamma   90.00
#
_symmetry.space_group_name_H-M   'P 1'
#
loop_
_entity.id
_entity.type
_entity.pdbx_description
1 polymer ?
#
loop_
_entity_poly.entity_id
_entity_poly.type
_entity_poly.pdbx_seq_one_letter_code
_entity_poly.pdbx_strand_id
1 'polypeptide(L)'
;ECMGQDTYIAIGASNSSEAIDYWTDLLINQYECTPQGLKLKMDNFSCYENCRNDHSSEIDSCHSALGKNINSGMDLCLALQTNANCNSDIQRKCCGYNASVLACNIEVAASRASSPICSEMGKVSCPVAK
;
A
#
# COMPACT_ATOMS: atom_id res chain seq x y z
N GLU A 1 -15.97 -11.26 -3.33
CA GLU A 1 -15.66 -11.84 -2.01
C GLU A 1 -14.23 -11.51 -1.64
N CYS A 2 -13.96 -11.33 -0.35
CA CYS A 2 -12.62 -11.17 0.18
C CYS A 2 -11.98 -12.56 0.33
N MET A 3 -10.73 -12.71 -0.11
CA MET A 3 -10.04 -14.00 0.02
C MET A 3 -9.61 -14.23 1.47
N GLY A 4 -9.80 -15.46 1.95
CA GLY A 4 -9.38 -15.85 3.30
C GLY A 4 -7.86 -15.99 3.41
N GLN A 5 -7.34 -15.81 4.62
CA GLN A 5 -5.92 -15.99 4.93
C GLN A 5 -5.43 -17.39 4.55
N ASP A 6 -6.24 -18.44 4.76
CA ASP A 6 -5.90 -19.82 4.43
C ASP A 6 -5.71 -20.02 2.91
N THR A 7 -6.49 -19.33 2.09
CA THR A 7 -6.36 -19.37 0.62
C THR A 7 -5.03 -18.76 0.20
N TYR A 8 -4.65 -17.61 0.78
CA TYR A 8 -3.37 -16.97 0.49
C TYR A 8 -2.16 -17.79 0.95
N ILE A 9 -2.22 -18.38 2.15
CA ILE A 9 -1.16 -19.25 2.67
C ILE A 9 -1.01 -20.50 1.79
N ALA A 10 -2.11 -21.10 1.35
CA ALA A 10 -2.07 -22.28 0.47
C ALA A 10 -1.41 -21.97 -0.89
N ILE A 11 -1.65 -20.78 -1.45
CA ILE A 11 -1.00 -20.33 -2.68
C ILE A 11 0.50 -20.07 -2.43
N GLY A 12 0.84 -19.33 -1.37
CA GLY A 12 2.24 -18.97 -1.06
C GLY A 12 3.13 -20.13 -0.61
N ALA A 13 2.58 -21.16 0.05
CA ALA A 13 3.32 -22.36 0.45
C ALA A 13 3.86 -23.17 -0.74
N SER A 14 3.32 -22.94 -1.94
CA SER A 14 3.70 -23.65 -3.16
C SER A 14 4.85 -22.98 -3.92
N ASN A 15 5.26 -21.75 -3.58
CA ASN A 15 6.28 -20.98 -4.32
C ASN A 15 7.08 -20.04 -3.39
N SER A 16 8.23 -20.50 -2.89
CA SER A 16 9.00 -19.78 -1.85
C SER A 16 9.59 -18.43 -2.28
N SER A 17 9.78 -18.20 -3.58
CA SER A 17 10.25 -16.92 -4.13
C SER A 17 9.16 -15.85 -4.18
N GLU A 18 7.89 -16.24 -4.20
CA GLU A 18 6.72 -15.35 -4.25
C GLU A 18 6.12 -15.12 -2.86
N ALA A 19 6.66 -15.74 -1.81
CA ALA A 19 6.07 -15.73 -0.46
C ALA A 19 5.90 -14.30 0.10
N ILE A 20 6.83 -13.39 -0.18
CA ILE A 20 6.73 -11.98 0.23
C ILE A 20 5.64 -11.26 -0.57
N ASP A 21 5.54 -11.52 -1.87
CA ASP A 21 4.51 -10.91 -2.73
C ASP A 21 3.12 -11.38 -2.32
N TYR A 22 2.92 -12.69 -2.10
CA TYR A 22 1.66 -13.23 -1.57
C TYR A 22 1.30 -12.68 -0.20
N TRP A 23 2.29 -12.52 0.69
CA TRP A 23 2.05 -11.95 2.01
C TRP A 23 1.68 -10.47 1.92
N THR A 24 2.30 -9.73 1.01
CA THR A 24 1.97 -8.33 0.70
C THR A 24 0.54 -8.22 0.19
N ASP A 25 0.17 -9.04 -0.80
CA ASP A 25 -1.18 -9.08 -1.35
C ASP A 25 -2.25 -9.43 -0.30
N LEU A 26 -1.96 -10.39 0.58
CA LEU A 26 -2.86 -10.73 1.68
C LEU A 26 -3.10 -9.52 2.59
N LEU A 27 -2.04 -8.81 2.99
CA LEU A 27 -2.15 -7.66 3.89
C LEU A 27 -2.92 -6.51 3.25
N ILE A 28 -2.70 -6.24 1.96
CA ILE A 28 -3.49 -5.28 1.19
C ILE A 28 -4.95 -5.73 1.14
N ASN A 29 -5.22 -7.01 0.80
CA ASN A 29 -6.57 -7.55 0.72
C ASN A 29 -7.31 -7.42 2.07
N GLN A 30 -6.65 -7.74 3.17
CA GLN A 30 -7.21 -7.59 4.51
C GLN A 30 -7.62 -6.14 4.81
N TYR A 31 -6.82 -5.16 4.41
CA TYR A 31 -7.19 -3.75 4.53
C TYR A 31 -8.39 -3.39 3.64
N GLU A 32 -8.32 -3.73 2.36
CA GLU A 32 -9.40 -3.45 1.38
C GLU A 32 -10.72 -4.12 1.75
N CYS A 33 -10.68 -5.16 2.58
CA CYS A 33 -11.84 -5.90 3.07
C CYS A 33 -12.38 -5.41 4.41
N THR A 34 -11.72 -4.43 5.05
CA THR A 34 -12.35 -3.71 6.17
C THR A 34 -13.56 -2.91 5.66
N PRO A 35 -14.56 -2.61 6.50
CA PRO A 35 -15.71 -1.80 6.08
C PRO A 35 -15.32 -0.45 5.45
N GLN A 36 -14.27 0.19 5.99
CA GLN A 36 -13.77 1.46 5.48
C GLN A 36 -12.95 1.29 4.18
N GLY A 37 -12.04 0.31 4.14
CA GLY A 37 -11.24 0.02 2.96
C GLY A 37 -12.11 -0.37 1.76
N LEU A 38 -13.14 -1.20 1.99
CA LEU A 38 -14.06 -1.63 0.95
C LEU A 38 -14.87 -0.46 0.42
N LYS A 39 -15.38 0.40 1.30
CA LYS A 39 -16.08 1.62 0.91
C LYS A 39 -15.19 2.52 0.05
N LEU A 40 -13.98 2.83 0.52
CA LEU A 40 -13.02 3.66 -0.21
C LEU A 40 -12.67 3.07 -1.57
N LYS A 41 -12.41 1.77 -1.63
CA LYS A 41 -12.15 1.05 -2.88
C LYS A 41 -13.33 1.20 -3.82
N MET A 42 -14.53 0.84 -3.41
CA MET A 42 -15.72 0.92 -4.28
C MET A 42 -16.01 2.34 -4.76
N ASP A 43 -15.85 3.35 -3.88
CA ASP A 43 -16.13 4.76 -4.21
C ASP A 43 -15.08 5.35 -5.17
N ASN A 44 -13.85 4.82 -5.21
CA ASN A 44 -12.73 5.41 -5.96
C ASN A 44 -12.14 4.49 -7.04
N PHE A 45 -12.56 3.21 -7.13
CA PHE A 45 -11.88 2.14 -7.87
C PHE A 45 -11.49 2.56 -9.29
N SER A 46 -12.48 3.02 -10.07
CA SER A 46 -12.26 3.38 -11.47
C SER A 46 -11.24 4.51 -11.63
N CYS A 47 -11.32 5.54 -10.80
CA CYS A 47 -10.36 6.65 -10.86
C CYS A 47 -8.98 6.20 -10.38
N TYR A 48 -8.93 5.48 -9.25
CA TYR A 48 -7.69 5.01 -8.63
C TYR A 48 -6.86 4.14 -9.58
N GLU A 49 -7.50 3.15 -10.21
CA GLU A 49 -6.85 2.24 -11.17
C GLU A 49 -6.38 2.98 -12.43
N ASN A 50 -7.23 3.87 -12.99
CA ASN A 50 -6.83 4.65 -14.17
C ASN A 50 -5.66 5.58 -13.85
N CYS A 51 -5.71 6.33 -12.74
CA CYS A 51 -4.60 7.17 -12.31
C CYS A 51 -3.33 6.36 -12.05
N ARG A 52 -3.45 5.18 -11.45
CA ARG A 52 -2.30 4.29 -11.22
C ARG A 52 -1.68 3.83 -12.53
N ASN A 53 -2.48 3.51 -13.54
CA ASN A 53 -1.99 3.11 -14.86
C ASN A 53 -1.33 4.28 -15.59
N ASP A 54 -1.99 5.45 -15.61
CA ASP A 54 -1.52 6.66 -16.29
C ASP A 54 -0.24 7.22 -15.66
N HIS A 55 -0.08 7.09 -14.33
CA HIS A 55 1.06 7.57 -13.56
C HIS A 55 1.97 6.44 -13.05
N SER A 56 1.95 5.27 -13.70
CA SER A 56 2.75 4.10 -13.31
C SER A 56 4.23 4.42 -13.15
N SER A 57 4.82 5.21 -14.06
CA SER A 57 6.22 5.63 -13.97
C SER A 57 6.53 6.53 -12.75
N GLU A 58 5.58 7.36 -12.32
CA GLU A 58 5.74 8.20 -11.12
C GLU A 58 5.64 7.35 -9.85
N ILE A 59 4.73 6.38 -9.83
CA ILE A 59 4.58 5.40 -8.75
C ILE A 59 5.84 4.55 -8.62
N ASP A 60 6.37 4.02 -9.73
CA ASP A 60 7.64 3.28 -9.75
C ASP A 60 8.81 4.14 -9.26
N SER A 61 8.76 5.45 -9.51
CA SER A 61 9.75 6.40 -9.00
C SER A 61 9.63 6.57 -7.48
N CYS A 62 8.42 6.58 -6.91
CA CYS A 62 8.20 6.55 -5.46
C CYS A 62 8.84 5.30 -4.83
N HIS A 63 8.57 4.10 -5.39
CA HIS A 63 9.13 2.84 -4.89
C HIS A 63 10.66 2.79 -5.07
N SER A 64 11.18 3.29 -6.18
CA SER A 64 12.64 3.41 -6.38
C SER A 64 13.29 4.37 -5.39
N ALA A 65 12.61 5.46 -5.03
CA ALA A 65 13.08 6.41 -4.03
C ALA A 65 13.11 5.80 -2.63
N LEU A 66 12.18 4.92 -2.27
CA LEU A 66 12.20 4.17 -1.01
C LEU A 66 13.54 3.41 -0.84
N GLY A 67 13.91 2.59 -1.82
CA GLY A 67 15.16 1.83 -1.79
C GLY A 67 16.38 2.73 -1.70
N LYS A 68 16.40 3.85 -2.44
CA LYS A 68 17.49 4.84 -2.38
C LYS A 68 17.58 5.53 -1.01
N ASN A 69 16.44 5.91 -0.42
CA ASN A 69 16.39 6.57 0.89
C ASN A 69 16.94 5.66 1.97
N ILE A 70 16.52 4.40 2.00
CA ILE A 70 17.03 3.39 2.95
C ILE A 70 18.55 3.21 2.76
N ASN A 71 19.02 3.03 1.52
CA ASN A 71 20.44 2.85 1.22
C ASN A 71 21.30 4.08 1.55
N SER A 72 20.69 5.27 1.59
CA SER A 72 21.36 6.53 1.96
C SER A 72 21.36 6.78 3.47
N GLY A 73 20.85 5.83 4.28
CA GLY A 73 20.84 5.93 5.74
C GLY A 73 19.62 6.65 6.33
N MET A 74 18.56 6.88 5.55
CA MET A 74 17.29 7.37 6.10
C MET A 74 16.67 6.34 7.03
N ASP A 75 16.04 6.79 8.12
CA ASP A 75 15.23 5.93 9.00
C ASP A 75 14.17 5.17 8.17
N LEU A 76 14.09 3.86 8.40
CA LEU A 76 13.20 2.97 7.64
C LEU A 76 11.74 3.43 7.69
N CYS A 77 11.23 3.79 8.88
CA CYS A 77 9.84 4.21 9.02
C CYS A 77 9.59 5.55 8.33
N LEU A 78 10.55 6.48 8.39
CA LEU A 78 10.49 7.73 7.63
C LEU A 78 10.50 7.49 6.12
N ALA A 79 11.33 6.56 5.63
CA ALA A 79 11.38 6.22 4.22
C ALA A 79 10.06 5.59 3.74
N LEU A 80 9.48 4.68 4.53
CA LEU A 80 8.17 4.08 4.28
C LEU A 80 7.04 5.13 4.27
N GLN A 81 7.03 6.04 5.26
CA GLN A 81 6.06 7.15 5.28
C GLN A 81 6.22 8.06 4.04
N THR A 82 7.46 8.32 3.62
CA THR A 82 7.74 9.12 2.42
C THR A 82 7.19 8.45 1.16
N ASN A 83 7.36 7.12 1.05
CA ASN A 83 6.80 6.35 -0.05
C ASN A 83 5.25 6.36 -0.06
N ALA A 84 4.62 6.15 1.09
CA ALA A 84 3.17 6.20 1.22
C ALA A 84 2.60 7.59 0.87
N ASN A 85 3.27 8.66 1.30
CA ASN A 85 2.90 10.04 0.96
C ASN A 85 3.05 10.32 -0.54
N CYS A 86 4.12 9.83 -1.17
CA CYS A 86 4.38 10.00 -2.60
C CYS A 86 3.24 9.39 -3.45
N ASN A 87 2.86 8.15 -3.16
CA ASN A 87 1.73 7.47 -3.81
C ASN A 87 0.40 8.18 -3.53
N SER A 88 0.18 8.57 -2.27
CA SER A 88 -1.00 9.33 -1.85
C SER A 88 -1.14 10.64 -2.62
N ASP A 89 -0.06 11.39 -2.84
CA ASP A 89 -0.10 12.68 -3.53
C ASP A 89 -0.42 12.55 -5.02
N ILE A 90 0.06 11.49 -5.68
CA ILE A 90 -0.30 11.17 -7.08
C ILE A 90 -1.82 10.94 -7.15
N GLN A 91 -2.32 10.03 -6.32
CA GLN A 91 -3.74 9.67 -6.30
C GLN A 91 -4.63 10.83 -5.87
N ARG A 92 -4.14 11.71 -5.00
CA ARG A 92 -4.84 12.95 -4.60
C ARG A 92 -5.06 13.88 -5.78
N LYS A 93 -4.04 14.07 -6.61
CA LYS A 93 -4.08 14.98 -7.76
C LYS A 93 -5.05 14.47 -8.83
N CYS A 94 -5.11 13.16 -9.05
CA CYS A 94 -6.02 12.56 -10.01
C CYS A 94 -7.48 12.49 -9.52
N CYS A 95 -7.66 11.99 -8.30
CA CYS A 95 -8.93 11.40 -7.86
C CYS A 95 -9.45 12.00 -6.55
N GLY A 96 -8.70 12.94 -5.96
CA GLY A 96 -9.09 13.64 -4.75
C GLY A 96 -8.75 12.89 -3.47
N TYR A 97 -9.29 13.41 -2.36
CA TYR A 97 -8.83 13.07 -1.02
C TYR A 97 -9.08 11.60 -0.62
N ASN A 98 -10.25 11.04 -0.95
CA ASN A 98 -10.57 9.67 -0.54
C ASN A 98 -9.73 8.63 -1.31
N ALA A 99 -9.41 8.88 -2.59
CA ALA A 99 -8.44 8.08 -3.33
C ALA A 99 -7.02 8.16 -2.75
N SER A 100 -6.60 9.34 -2.27
CA SER A 100 -5.28 9.47 -1.61
C SER A 100 -5.23 8.71 -0.28
N VAL A 101 -6.32 8.72 0.47
CA VAL A 101 -6.45 7.91 1.70
C VAL A 101 -6.37 6.41 1.37
N LEU A 102 -7.06 5.96 0.32
CA LEU A 102 -6.98 4.58 -0.15
C LEU A 102 -5.53 4.20 -0.50
N ALA A 103 -4.87 4.99 -1.34
CA ALA A 103 -3.50 4.79 -1.79
C ALA A 103 -2.52 4.66 -0.63
N CYS A 104 -2.57 5.61 0.32
CA CYS A 104 -1.71 5.62 1.47
C CYS A 104 -1.88 4.33 2.29
N ASN A 105 -3.12 3.94 2.60
CA ASN A 105 -3.36 2.78 3.46
C ASN A 105 -2.99 1.45 2.76
N ILE A 106 -3.08 1.37 1.43
CA ILE A 106 -2.55 0.24 0.66
C ILE A 106 -1.03 0.13 0.84
N GLU A 107 -0.29 1.23 0.69
CA GLU A 107 1.17 1.25 0.89
C GLU A 107 1.56 0.89 2.33
N VAL A 108 0.80 1.37 3.33
CA VAL A 108 1.02 1.00 4.73
C VAL A 108 0.74 -0.47 4.97
N ALA A 109 -0.35 -1.01 4.42
CA ALA A 109 -0.66 -2.44 4.52
C ALA A 109 0.45 -3.28 3.87
N ALA A 110 0.90 -2.90 2.66
CA ALA A 110 1.98 -3.57 1.94
C ALA A 110 3.29 -3.56 2.74
N SER A 111 3.63 -2.42 3.37
CA SER A 111 4.87 -2.29 4.16
C SER A 111 4.93 -3.23 5.37
N ARG A 112 3.79 -3.72 5.87
CA ARG A 112 3.76 -4.67 6.99
C ARG A 112 4.30 -6.04 6.61
N ALA A 113 4.36 -6.35 5.32
CA ALA A 113 4.92 -7.61 4.84
C ALA A 113 6.43 -7.69 5.10
N SER A 114 7.14 -6.57 4.93
CA SER A 114 8.59 -6.49 5.08
C SER A 114 9.02 -5.86 6.40
N SER A 115 8.21 -5.01 7.03
CA SER A 115 8.59 -4.23 8.21
C SER A 115 7.36 -3.82 9.06
N PRO A 116 6.73 -4.79 9.77
CA PRO A 116 5.53 -4.52 10.57
C PRO A 116 5.77 -3.51 11.71
N ILE A 117 7.00 -3.45 12.23
CA ILE A 117 7.37 -2.62 13.38
C ILE A 117 7.06 -1.13 13.20
N CYS A 118 7.18 -0.60 11.97
CA CYS A 118 6.91 0.81 11.69
C CYS A 118 5.42 1.15 11.80
N SER A 119 4.54 0.21 11.40
CA SER A 119 3.09 0.35 11.58
C SER A 119 2.70 0.16 13.04
N GLU A 120 3.26 -0.85 13.73
CA GLU A 120 2.95 -1.15 15.13
C GLU A 120 3.36 -0.03 16.09
N MET A 121 4.47 0.66 15.79
CA MET A 121 4.92 1.83 16.54
C MET A 121 4.16 3.13 16.18
N GLY A 122 3.23 3.09 15.22
CA GLY A 122 2.51 4.27 14.73
C GLY A 122 3.41 5.29 14.02
N LYS A 123 4.59 4.88 13.56
CA LYS A 123 5.55 5.76 12.86
C LYS A 123 5.24 5.91 11.37
N VAL A 124 4.41 5.03 10.83
CA VAL A 124 3.82 5.15 9.50
C VAL A 124 2.31 5.23 9.68
N SER A 125 1.71 6.28 9.13
CA SER A 125 0.30 6.59 9.30
C SER A 125 -0.28 7.25 8.05
N CYS A 126 -1.59 7.11 7.89
CA CYS A 126 -2.34 7.70 6.80
C CYS A 126 -3.48 8.57 7.33
N PRO A 127 -3.91 9.59 6.57
CA PRO A 127 -5.10 10.35 6.92
C PRO A 127 -6.34 9.45 6.95
N VAL A 128 -7.35 9.86 7.72
CA VAL A 128 -8.64 9.15 7.80
C VAL A 128 -9.55 9.66 6.69
N ALA A 129 -10.33 8.77 6.08
CA ALA A 129 -11.32 9.14 5.06
C ALA A 129 -12.36 10.12 5.59
N LYS A 130 -12.87 10.98 4.71
CA LYS A 130 -13.97 11.92 5.01
C LYS A 130 -15.32 11.35 4.59
#